data_AF-A0A956F0G3-F1
#
_entry.id   AF-A0A956F0G3-F1
#
_cell.length_a   1.000
_cell.length_b   1.000
_cell.length_c   1.000
_cell.angle_alpha   90.00
_cell.angle_beta   90.00
_cell.angle_gamma   90.00
#
_symmetry.space_group_name_H-M   'P 1'
#
loop_
_entity.id
_entity.type
_entity.pdbx_description
1 polymer ?
#
loop_
_entity_poly.entity_id
_entity_poly.type
_entity_poly.pdbx_seq_one_letter_code
_entity_poly.pdbx_strand_id
1 'polypeptide(L)'
;MSAGTGKERRRHKMFVTRNTEYHFRDRRCVGVRDRKSGNWLTSHLACGRSLSGAVRFQKNGVAIPVNGEPTVGEALYFGEGGRDLLTSILCSVERPEKSVVARYAA
;
A
#
# COMPACT_ATOMS: atom_id res chain seq x y z
N MET A 1 -22.37 -24.36 8.37
CA MET A 1 -21.85 -23.69 7.15
C MET A 1 -21.56 -22.24 7.52
N SER A 2 -20.29 -21.89 7.79
CA SER A 2 -19.95 -20.58 8.35
C SER A 2 -19.45 -19.63 7.25
N ALA A 3 -20.23 -18.58 6.97
CA ALA A 3 -19.98 -17.52 6.00
C ALA A 3 -18.86 -16.55 6.42
N GLY A 4 -17.68 -17.06 6.79
CA GLY A 4 -16.61 -16.30 7.47
C GLY A 4 -15.42 -15.85 6.61
N THR A 5 -15.20 -16.40 5.41
CA THR A 5 -13.91 -16.22 4.71
C THR A 5 -13.83 -15.01 3.77
N GLY A 6 -14.97 -14.39 3.43
CA GLY A 6 -15.04 -13.27 2.49
C GLY A 6 -14.75 -11.90 3.09
N LYS A 7 -15.13 -11.66 4.36
CA LYS A 7 -14.96 -10.36 5.03
C LYS A 7 -13.51 -10.04 5.34
N GLU A 8 -12.75 -11.01 5.83
CA GLU A 8 -11.34 -10.85 6.18
C GLU A 8 -10.46 -10.54 4.95
N ARG A 9 -10.79 -11.13 3.80
CA ARG A 9 -10.10 -10.85 2.54
C ARG A 9 -10.36 -9.46 1.98
N ARG A 10 -11.52 -8.84 2.26
CA ARG A 10 -11.86 -7.48 1.80
C ARG A 10 -11.05 -6.38 2.50
N ARG A 11 -10.43 -6.71 3.65
CA ARG A 11 -9.59 -5.79 4.42
C ARG A 11 -8.20 -5.65 3.81
N HIS A 12 -7.77 -6.60 2.98
CA HIS A 12 -6.43 -6.61 2.44
C HIS A 12 -6.36 -6.00 1.04
N LYS A 13 -5.42 -5.07 0.84
CA LYS A 13 -5.14 -4.42 -0.45
C LYS A 13 -3.65 -4.38 -0.70
N MET A 14 -3.29 -4.49 -1.97
CA MET A 14 -1.91 -4.39 -2.43
C MET A 14 -1.82 -3.25 -3.42
N PHE A 15 -1.11 -2.20 -3.03
CA PHE A 15 -0.84 -1.06 -3.90
C PHE A 15 0.52 -1.26 -4.55
N VAL A 16 0.56 -1.24 -5.87
CA VAL A 16 1.73 -1.67 -6.64
C VAL A 16 2.32 -0.47 -7.36
N THR A 17 3.60 -0.21 -7.13
CA THR A 17 4.39 0.70 -7.96
C THR A 17 5.22 -0.11 -8.96
N ARG A 18 6.06 0.57 -9.74
CA ARG A 18 6.96 -0.11 -10.69
C ARG A 18 7.79 -1.21 -10.03
N ASN A 19 8.38 -0.93 -8.86
CA ASN A 19 9.35 -1.83 -8.23
C ASN A 19 8.87 -2.40 -6.89
N THR A 20 7.74 -1.94 -6.35
CA THR A 20 7.39 -2.22 -4.96
C THR A 20 5.91 -2.56 -4.82
N GLU A 21 5.63 -3.60 -4.05
CA GLU A 21 4.31 -3.91 -3.54
C GLU A 21 4.18 -3.39 -2.10
N TYR A 22 3.14 -2.61 -1.85
CA TYR A 22 2.76 -2.16 -0.52
C TYR A 22 1.50 -2.92 -0.10
N HIS A 23 1.63 -3.73 0.93
CA HIS A 23 0.56 -4.58 1.42
C HIS A 23 -0.12 -3.92 2.62
N PHE A 24 -1.44 -3.89 2.60
CA PHE A 24 -2.27 -3.24 3.59
C PHE A 24 -3.27 -4.19 4.21
N ARG A 25 -3.54 -3.96 5.49
CA ARG A 25 -4.71 -4.46 6.22
C ARG A 25 -5.47 -3.23 6.72
N ASP A 26 -6.66 -3.02 6.17
CA ASP A 26 -7.41 -1.77 6.23
C ASP A 26 -6.55 -0.58 5.74
N ARG A 27 -6.20 0.37 6.61
CA ARG A 27 -5.33 1.52 6.27
C ARG A 27 -3.88 1.34 6.70
N ARG A 28 -3.51 0.25 7.38
CA ARG A 28 -2.17 0.04 7.90
C ARG A 28 -1.32 -0.75 6.91
N CYS A 29 -0.14 -0.26 6.58
CA CYS A 29 0.81 -1.01 5.78
C CYS A 29 1.44 -2.10 6.64
N VAL A 30 1.20 -3.36 6.27
CA VAL A 30 1.65 -4.56 7.01
C VAL A 30 2.89 -5.20 6.39
N GLY A 31 3.30 -4.75 5.20
CA GLY A 31 4.53 -5.20 4.59
C GLY A 31 4.82 -4.46 3.29
N VAL A 32 6.11 -4.37 2.97
CA VAL A 32 6.61 -3.84 1.70
C VAL A 32 7.46 -4.92 1.05
N ARG A 33 7.23 -5.19 -0.24
CA ARG A 33 7.95 -6.23 -0.98
C ARG A 33 8.56 -5.65 -2.25
N ASP A 34 9.83 -5.94 -2.47
CA ASP A 34 10.49 -5.61 -3.74
C ASP A 34 10.02 -6.59 -4.83
N ARG A 35 9.53 -6.06 -5.95
CA ARG A 35 8.95 -6.87 -7.03
C ARG A 35 9.99 -7.60 -7.85
N LYS A 36 11.21 -7.07 -7.90
CA LYS A 36 12.30 -7.64 -8.72
C LYS A 36 12.88 -8.89 -8.07
N SER A 37 13.17 -8.81 -6.77
CA SER A 37 13.75 -9.90 -5.98
C SER A 37 12.70 -10.76 -5.27
N GLY A 38 11.50 -10.23 -5.06
CA GLY A 38 10.47 -10.88 -4.26
C GLY A 38 10.72 -10.82 -2.75
N ASN A 39 11.73 -10.08 -2.29
CA ASN A 39 12.10 -9.98 -0.88
C ASN A 39 11.21 -8.99 -0.12
N TRP A 40 10.92 -9.30 1.15
CA TRP A 40 10.28 -8.37 2.07
C TRP A 40 11.29 -7.34 2.58
N LEU A 41 10.93 -6.07 2.47
CA LEU A 41 11.72 -4.94 2.95
C LEU A 41 11.27 -4.59 4.38
N THR A 42 11.67 -5.39 5.36
CA THR A 42 11.21 -5.27 6.76
C THR A 42 11.54 -3.92 7.40
N SER A 43 12.67 -3.31 7.04
CA SER A 43 13.09 -1.99 7.52
C SER A 43 12.53 -0.81 6.71
N HIS A 44 11.63 -1.05 5.76
CA HIS A 44 11.06 0.02 4.95
C HIS A 44 10.18 0.95 5.79
N LEU A 45 10.30 2.27 5.59
CA LEU A 45 9.63 3.29 6.41
C LEU A 45 8.11 3.16 6.45
N ALA A 46 7.49 2.66 5.39
CA ALA A 46 6.04 2.45 5.33
C ALA A 46 5.55 1.35 6.28
N CYS A 47 6.38 0.36 6.63
CA CYS A 47 5.97 -0.78 7.44
C CYS A 47 5.43 -0.32 8.80
N GLY A 48 4.23 -0.78 9.14
CA GLY A 48 3.54 -0.45 10.38
C GLY A 48 2.83 0.90 10.41
N ARG A 49 2.99 1.76 9.39
CA ARG A 49 2.36 3.09 9.34
C ARG A 49 0.97 3.04 8.72
N SER A 50 0.11 3.97 9.13
CA SER A 50 -1.18 4.19 8.48
C SER A 50 -1.00 5.04 7.22
N LEU A 51 -1.72 4.68 6.17
CA LEU A 51 -1.84 5.53 5.00
C LEU A 51 -2.54 6.83 5.40
N SER A 52 -1.91 7.98 5.16
CA SER A 52 -2.51 9.30 5.42
C SER A 52 -3.38 9.73 4.24
N GLY A 53 -2.94 9.47 3.01
CA GLY A 53 -3.72 9.76 1.81
C GLY A 53 -3.01 9.41 0.51
N ALA A 54 -3.51 9.98 -0.58
CA ALA A 54 -2.87 9.90 -1.90
C ALA A 54 -2.47 11.29 -2.40
N VAL A 55 -1.51 11.32 -3.31
CA VAL A 55 -1.07 12.53 -4.00
C VAL A 55 -1.11 12.29 -5.49
N ARG A 56 -1.69 13.22 -6.24
CA ARG A 56 -1.67 13.21 -7.71
C ARG A 56 -0.73 14.31 -8.20
N PHE A 57 0.12 13.98 -9.16
CA PHE A 57 0.97 14.95 -9.83
C PHE A 57 0.31 15.43 -11.12
N GLN A 58 0.19 16.74 -11.29
CA GLN A 58 -0.20 17.33 -12.57
C GLN A 58 0.99 17.34 -13.55
N LYS A 59 0.70 17.55 -14.85
CA LYS A 59 1.73 17.62 -15.90
C LYS A 59 2.77 18.72 -15.67
N ASN A 60 2.41 19.77 -14.95
CA ASN A 60 3.28 20.89 -14.57
C ASN A 60 4.10 20.62 -13.29
N GLY A 61 4.01 19.42 -12.70
CA GLY A 61 4.74 19.04 -11.50
C GLY A 61 4.05 19.38 -10.17
N VAL A 62 2.89 20.04 -10.18
CA VAL A 62 2.15 20.36 -8.95
C VAL A 62 1.61 19.09 -8.30
N ALA A 63 1.89 18.90 -7.01
CA ALA A 63 1.39 17.82 -6.18
C ALA A 63 0.07 18.22 -5.51
N ILE A 64 -0.99 17.44 -5.73
CA ILE A 64 -2.32 17.71 -5.20
C ILE A 64 -2.75 16.57 -4.28
N PRO A 65 -3.12 16.84 -3.02
CA PRO A 65 -3.67 15.82 -2.14
C PRO A 65 -5.02 15.34 -2.68
N VAL A 66 -5.22 14.03 -2.65
CA VAL A 66 -6.46 13.38 -3.11
C VAL A 66 -7.24 12.87 -1.91
N ASN A 67 -8.52 13.23 -1.87
CA ASN A 67 -9.47 12.70 -0.91
C ASN A 67 -9.97 11.33 -1.38
N GLY A 68 -9.96 10.35 -0.48
CA GLY A 68 -10.49 9.01 -0.75
C GLY A 68 -9.40 7.95 -0.82
N GLU A 69 -9.71 6.84 -1.50
CA GLU A 69 -8.81 5.72 -1.63
C GLU A 69 -7.82 5.93 -2.80
N PRO A 70 -6.52 5.64 -2.63
CA PRO A 70 -5.54 5.77 -3.70
C PRO A 70 -5.87 4.92 -4.94
N THR A 71 -5.61 5.49 -6.11
CA THR A 71 -5.84 4.85 -7.41
C THR A 71 -4.61 4.90 -8.31
N VAL A 72 -4.67 4.19 -9.45
CA VAL A 72 -3.58 4.15 -10.44
C VAL A 72 -3.24 5.57 -10.91
N GLY A 73 -1.94 5.88 -10.99
CA GLY A 73 -1.44 7.21 -11.35
C GLY A 73 -1.22 8.16 -10.15
N GLU A 74 -1.57 7.74 -8.94
CA GLU A 74 -1.34 8.51 -7.70
C GLU A 74 -0.18 7.91 -6.89
N ALA A 75 0.42 8.68 -6.00
CA ALA A 75 1.39 8.22 -5.02
C ALA A 75 0.72 8.02 -3.65
N LEU A 76 1.21 7.06 -2.87
CA LEU A 76 0.80 6.90 -1.48
C LEU A 76 1.55 7.89 -0.60
N TYR A 77 0.84 8.49 0.35
CA TYR A 77 1.40 9.43 1.31
C TYR A 77 1.24 8.92 2.75
N PHE A 78 2.35 8.91 3.49
CA PHE A 78 2.41 8.60 4.91
C PHE A 78 3.02 9.80 5.64
N GLY A 79 2.18 10.57 6.34
CA GLY A 79 2.59 11.72 7.15
C GLY A 79 2.75 11.41 8.64
N GLU A 80 2.36 10.20 9.07
CA GLU A 80 2.52 9.79 10.47
C GLU A 80 3.95 9.31 10.76
N GLY A 81 4.47 9.58 11.97
CA GLY A 81 5.76 9.07 12.43
C GLY A 81 6.97 9.96 12.13
N GLY A 82 6.77 11.27 12.07
CA GLY A 82 7.83 12.31 12.08
C GLY A 82 8.46 12.61 10.73
N ARG A 83 8.80 11.59 9.93
CA ARG A 83 9.29 11.77 8.55
C ARG A 83 8.24 11.33 7.55
N ASP A 84 7.80 12.27 6.74
CA ASP A 84 6.90 12.02 5.62
C ASP A 84 7.54 11.07 4.59
N LEU A 85 6.72 10.17 4.07
CA LEU A 85 7.06 9.29 2.97
C LEU A 85 6.05 9.46 1.85
N LEU A 86 6.57 9.72 0.65
CA LEU A 86 5.81 9.73 -0.59
C LEU A 86 6.37 8.64 -1.52
N THR A 87 5.50 7.76 -2.00
CA THR A 87 5.94 6.68 -2.91
C THR A 87 6.05 7.16 -4.35
N SER A 88 6.60 6.32 -5.22
CA SER A 88 6.34 6.46 -6.66
C SER A 88 4.87 6.17 -7.00
N ILE A 89 4.47 6.54 -8.22
CA ILE A 89 3.10 6.37 -8.69
C ILE A 89 2.68 4.89 -8.73
N LEU A 90 1.41 4.67 -8.41
CA LEU A 90 0.76 3.38 -8.51
C LEU A 90 0.57 2.99 -9.97
N CYS A 91 0.94 1.76 -10.28
CA CYS A 91 0.70 1.09 -11.55
C CYS A 91 -0.55 0.21 -11.48
N SER A 92 -0.86 -0.37 -10.31
CA SER A 92 -2.06 -1.17 -10.09
C SER A 92 -2.48 -1.15 -8.62
N VAL A 93 -3.76 -1.45 -8.40
CA VAL A 93 -4.34 -1.72 -7.08
C VAL A 93 -4.97 -3.10 -7.13
N GLU A 94 -4.45 -4.00 -6.32
CA GLU A 94 -4.71 -5.42 -6.42
C GLU A 94 -5.10 -6.00 -5.06
N ARG A 95 -5.52 -7.27 -5.08
CA ARG A 95 -5.69 -8.06 -3.88
C ARG A 95 -4.49 -8.99 -3.73
N PRO A 96 -3.85 -9.04 -2.55
CA PRO A 96 -2.77 -9.98 -2.34
C PRO A 96 -3.28 -11.42 -2.40
N GLU A 97 -2.42 -12.32 -2.86
CA GLU A 97 -2.68 -13.76 -2.84
C GLU A 97 -2.88 -14.27 -1.41
N LYS A 98 -3.68 -15.33 -1.24
CA LYS A 98 -3.93 -15.92 0.08
C LYS A 98 -2.64 -16.38 0.78
N SER A 99 -1.74 -17.00 0.01
CA SER A 99 -0.42 -17.45 0.47
C SER A 99 0.44 -16.30 1.01
N VAL A 100 0.33 -15.12 0.41
CA VAL A 100 1.01 -13.90 0.83
C VAL A 100 0.38 -13.34 2.11
N VAL A 101 -0.95 -13.26 2.18
CA VAL A 101 -1.66 -12.77 3.39
C VAL A 101 -1.34 -13.63 4.62
N ALA A 102 -1.20 -14.95 4.46
CA ALA A 102 -0.83 -15.85 5.55
C ALA A 102 0.57 -15.57 6.14
N ARG A 103 1.41 -14.77 5.46
CA ARG A 103 2.74 -14.37 5.93
C ARG A 103 2.77 -13.00 6.59
N TYR A 104 1.66 -12.27 6.60
CA TYR A 104 1.61 -10.99 7.31
C TYR A 104 1.78 -11.23 8.81
N ALA A 105 2.59 -10.39 9.45
CA ALA A 105 2.67 -10.39 10.90
C ALA A 105 1.28 -10.07 11.49
N ALA A 106 0.94 -10.73 12.60
CA ALA A 106 -0.33 -10.57 13.29
C ALA A 106 -0.57 -9.12 13.74
#